data_AF-A0A1M7RPL8-F1
#
_entry.id   AF-A0A1M7RPL8-F1
#
_cell.length_a   1.000
_cell.length_b   1.000
_cell.length_c   1.000
_cell.angle_alpha   90.00
_cell.angle_beta   90.00
_cell.angle_gamma   90.00
#
_symmetry.space_group_name_H-M   'P 1'
#
loop_
_entity.id
_entity.type
_entity.pdbx_description
1 polymer ?
#
loop_
_entity_poly.entity_id
_entity_poly.type
_entity_poly.pdbx_seq_one_letter_code
_entity_poly.pdbx_strand_id
1 'polypeptide(L)'
;MNAPNRNWPAFHVPVDRSGGVRAHPTAIAVRARAAEDAGTLDAAWLRELCLAAGADDVGFVALDTPGLEGERDYVLEALPGTRSLIGFCVRTSRDNLRSRSTSIGNRDVSTTQELVHEAARHICLELQHRGVRALYPSTGFPMEVQRFPGRSWVVSHKLVAVAAGLGHMGVHRNVIHPRFGNFLVLGTILIDAPISEYSRPLDGNPCIGCGLCVTACPVGAIRPDGDFDVHACSTHNNSHDLDAFAGWVEDIADSADAADYRSRVTPGETISRWQSLSFSPQYRSGYCVSVCPAGEDVIGAYLDDPDRHAREFLVPVQQKPEYVYVRPGSDAEDYVRERFPHKTVRHARRSVVPEPDLDAEPERVPGPEPVPGPEPVPGAERVRRPEPVPGSEPVPGFGPDRGFGRDRGFGPDRGFGPDRGFGRDRGFGRDRGFGPDRGFGRDRGFGRDRGFGRDRGFGPDRGSGPVAGSGSGLE
;
A
#
# COMPACT_ATOMS: atom_id res chain seq x y z
N MET A 1 -45.34 -7.78 -7.33
CA MET A 1 -44.58 -6.81 -6.51
C MET A 1 -44.14 -5.67 -7.42
N ASN A 2 -45.09 -4.79 -7.72
CA ASN A 2 -44.99 -3.63 -8.61
C ASN A 2 -44.87 -2.38 -7.74
N ALA A 3 -43.74 -1.68 -7.77
CA ALA A 3 -43.66 -0.29 -7.33
C ALA A 3 -42.88 0.51 -8.39
N PRO A 4 -43.35 1.69 -8.84
CA PRO A 4 -42.88 2.32 -10.08
C PRO A 4 -41.70 3.28 -9.91
N ASN A 5 -41.24 3.54 -8.69
CA ASN A 5 -40.19 4.52 -8.40
C ASN A 5 -38.86 3.86 -8.03
N ARG A 6 -38.21 3.22 -9.01
CA ARG A 6 -36.75 3.18 -8.99
C ARG A 6 -36.28 4.14 -10.08
N ASN A 7 -35.86 5.34 -9.68
CA ASN A 7 -35.09 6.23 -10.54
C ASN A 7 -33.75 5.56 -10.88
N TRP A 8 -33.76 4.66 -11.85
CA TRP A 8 -32.54 4.28 -12.57
C TRP A 8 -32.29 5.38 -13.61
N PRO A 9 -31.07 5.91 -13.74
CA PRO A 9 -30.78 7.06 -14.59
C PRO A 9 -31.13 6.81 -16.07
N ALA A 10 -31.26 7.90 -16.83
CA ALA A 10 -31.69 7.99 -18.23
C ALA A 10 -30.90 7.12 -19.25
N PHE A 11 -29.87 6.41 -18.82
CA PHE A 11 -29.06 5.49 -19.63
C PHE A 11 -29.49 4.01 -19.50
N HIS A 12 -30.51 3.69 -18.69
CA HIS A 12 -31.00 2.32 -18.59
C HIS A 12 -31.81 1.96 -19.85
N VAL A 13 -31.22 1.16 -20.74
CA VAL A 13 -31.93 0.56 -21.88
C VAL A 13 -33.09 -0.29 -21.35
N PRO A 14 -34.34 -0.07 -21.75
CA PRO A 14 -35.46 -0.92 -21.34
C PRO A 14 -35.22 -2.33 -21.89
N VAL A 15 -34.83 -3.27 -21.03
CA VAL A 15 -34.72 -4.68 -21.39
C VAL A 15 -36.04 -5.35 -21.01
N ASP A 16 -36.66 -6.05 -21.97
CA ASP A 16 -37.82 -6.87 -21.68
C ASP A 16 -37.44 -8.02 -20.74
N ARG A 17 -37.96 -7.96 -19.51
CA ARG A 17 -37.75 -8.98 -18.47
C ARG A 17 -38.88 -10.04 -18.47
N SER A 18 -39.76 -10.04 -19.47
CA SER A 18 -40.86 -11.00 -19.64
C SER A 18 -40.36 -12.43 -19.84
N GLY A 19 -39.16 -12.59 -20.43
CA GLY A 19 -38.39 -13.83 -20.40
C GLY A 19 -37.90 -14.09 -18.98
N GLY A 20 -38.66 -14.89 -18.23
CA GLY A 20 -38.48 -15.04 -16.80
C GLY A 20 -37.06 -15.45 -16.41
N VAL A 21 -36.29 -14.51 -15.84
CA VAL A 21 -34.96 -14.74 -15.25
C VAL A 21 -34.96 -15.97 -14.33
N ARG A 22 -36.07 -16.24 -13.65
CA ARG A 22 -36.27 -17.41 -12.78
C ARG A 22 -36.27 -18.76 -13.50
N ALA A 23 -36.70 -18.79 -14.76
CA ALA A 23 -36.76 -19.99 -15.60
C ALA A 23 -35.47 -20.22 -16.40
N HIS A 24 -34.51 -19.28 -16.37
CA HIS A 24 -33.22 -19.44 -17.02
C HIS A 24 -32.44 -20.60 -16.37
N PRO A 25 -31.78 -21.49 -17.15
CA PRO A 25 -31.06 -22.65 -16.61
C PRO A 25 -30.05 -22.29 -15.51
N THR A 26 -29.32 -21.18 -15.66
CA THR A 26 -28.40 -20.68 -14.62
C THR A 26 -29.13 -20.31 -13.32
N ALA A 27 -30.30 -19.67 -13.40
CA ALA A 27 -31.06 -19.30 -12.20
C ALA A 27 -31.64 -20.54 -11.49
N ILE A 28 -32.07 -21.54 -12.26
CA ILE A 28 -32.50 -22.85 -11.72
C ILE A 28 -31.32 -23.55 -11.04
N ALA A 29 -30.16 -23.62 -11.70
CA ALA A 29 -28.96 -24.26 -11.16
C ALA A 29 -28.45 -23.56 -9.89
N VAL A 30 -28.44 -22.23 -9.86
CA VAL A 30 -28.05 -21.46 -8.67
C VAL A 30 -29.04 -21.69 -7.53
N ARG A 31 -30.35 -21.69 -7.80
CA ARG A 31 -31.37 -21.96 -6.77
C ARG A 31 -31.31 -23.40 -6.24
N ALA A 32 -30.93 -24.36 -7.07
CA ALA A 32 -30.68 -25.72 -6.64
C ALA A 32 -29.41 -25.85 -5.76
N ARG A 33 -28.45 -24.91 -5.89
CA ARG A 33 -27.24 -24.82 -5.06
C ARG A 33 -27.41 -23.92 -3.83
N ALA A 34 -28.35 -22.98 -3.87
CA ALA A 34 -28.61 -22.01 -2.81
C ALA A 34 -29.31 -22.68 -1.62
N ALA A 35 -28.53 -23.42 -0.83
CA ALA A 35 -28.95 -24.02 0.44
C ALA A 35 -27.95 -23.76 1.58
N GLU A 36 -26.82 -23.10 1.33
CA GLU A 36 -25.84 -22.81 2.37
C GLU A 36 -25.70 -21.29 2.48
N ASP A 37 -26.34 -20.74 3.51
CA ASP A 37 -25.99 -19.41 4.00
C ASP A 37 -24.51 -19.48 4.41
N ALA A 38 -23.70 -18.53 3.94
CA ALA A 38 -22.32 -18.42 4.38
C ALA A 38 -22.37 -17.92 5.83
N GLY A 39 -22.63 -18.86 6.75
CA GLY A 39 -22.74 -18.60 8.16
C GLY A 39 -21.42 -18.09 8.73
N THR A 40 -21.27 -18.22 10.04
CA THR A 40 -20.01 -17.86 10.68
C THR A 40 -18.89 -18.75 10.15
N LEU A 41 -17.82 -18.15 9.62
CA LEU A 41 -16.65 -18.86 9.13
C LEU A 41 -15.84 -19.40 10.30
N ASP A 42 -15.43 -20.66 10.20
CA ASP A 42 -14.55 -21.26 11.20
C ASP A 42 -13.13 -20.66 11.11
N ALA A 43 -12.65 -20.10 12.23
CA ALA A 43 -11.36 -19.42 12.31
C ALA A 43 -10.18 -20.37 12.09
N ALA A 44 -10.26 -21.62 12.56
CA ALA A 44 -9.18 -22.59 12.40
C ALA A 44 -9.01 -22.98 10.92
N TRP A 45 -10.11 -23.33 10.26
CA TRP A 45 -10.12 -23.57 8.81
C TRP A 45 -9.62 -22.36 8.01
N LEU A 46 -10.09 -21.15 8.35
CA LEU A 46 -9.68 -19.94 7.64
C LEU A 46 -8.18 -19.67 7.79
N ARG A 47 -7.63 -19.92 8.98
CA ARG A 47 -6.19 -19.82 9.25
C ARG A 47 -5.40 -20.82 8.41
N GLU A 48 -5.83 -22.07 8.36
CA GLU A 48 -5.20 -23.09 7.50
C GLU A 48 -5.22 -22.69 6.03
N LEU A 49 -6.35 -22.15 5.54
CA LEU A 49 -6.46 -21.63 4.18
C LEU A 49 -5.44 -20.51 3.91
N CYS A 50 -5.33 -19.53 4.81
CA CYS A 50 -4.40 -18.41 4.65
C CYS A 50 -2.93 -18.87 4.64
N LEU A 51 -2.55 -19.77 5.55
CA LEU A 51 -1.19 -20.33 5.60
C LEU A 51 -0.89 -21.17 4.35
N ALA A 52 -1.84 -21.99 3.90
CA ALA A 52 -1.70 -22.79 2.67
C ALA A 52 -1.62 -21.91 1.41
N ALA A 53 -2.22 -20.72 1.43
CA ALA A 53 -2.14 -19.74 0.34
C ALA A 53 -0.80 -18.96 0.33
N GLY A 54 0.06 -19.13 1.33
CA GLY A 54 1.40 -18.52 1.37
C GLY A 54 1.58 -17.40 2.38
N ALA A 55 0.61 -17.14 3.27
CA ALA A 55 0.82 -16.25 4.41
C ALA A 55 1.79 -16.89 5.43
N ASP A 56 2.67 -16.08 6.02
CA ASP A 56 3.55 -16.53 7.11
C ASP A 56 2.85 -16.43 8.48
N ASP A 57 1.93 -15.47 8.64
CA ASP A 57 1.00 -15.40 9.78
C ASP A 57 -0.28 -14.63 9.39
N VAL A 58 -1.35 -14.84 10.15
CA VAL A 58 -2.69 -14.29 9.91
C VAL A 58 -3.43 -13.99 11.22
N GLY A 59 -4.22 -12.93 11.22
CA GLY A 59 -5.14 -12.59 12.31
C GLY A 59 -6.46 -12.06 11.77
N PHE A 60 -7.50 -12.19 12.59
CA PHE A 60 -8.87 -11.89 12.19
C PHE A 60 -9.44 -10.80 13.10
N VAL A 61 -10.09 -9.80 12.53
CA VAL A 61 -10.75 -8.75 13.33
C VAL A 61 -12.12 -8.44 12.77
N ALA A 62 -13.06 -8.12 13.65
CA ALA A 62 -14.33 -7.54 13.23
C ALA A 62 -14.08 -6.10 12.74
N LEU A 63 -14.89 -5.62 11.79
CA LEU A 63 -14.76 -4.25 11.26
C LEU A 63 -14.94 -3.17 12.34
N ASP A 64 -15.69 -3.47 13.39
CA ASP A 64 -15.96 -2.58 14.52
C ASP A 64 -14.94 -2.72 15.67
N THR A 65 -13.84 -3.44 15.45
CA THR A 65 -12.74 -3.53 16.43
C THR A 65 -12.18 -2.12 16.72
N PRO A 66 -12.01 -1.73 18.00
CA PRO A 66 -11.45 -0.42 18.36
C PRO A 66 -10.10 -0.14 17.69
N GLY A 67 -9.91 1.09 17.21
CA GLY A 67 -8.72 1.51 16.46
C GLY A 67 -8.84 1.41 14.94
N LEU A 68 -9.98 0.91 14.42
CA LEU A 68 -10.29 0.84 12.99
C LEU A 68 -11.41 1.82 12.57
N GLU A 69 -11.79 2.76 13.43
CA GLU A 69 -12.90 3.68 13.18
C GLU A 69 -12.68 4.53 11.92
N GLY A 70 -11.43 4.92 11.66
CA GLY A 70 -11.04 5.67 10.46
C GLY A 70 -11.02 4.84 9.16
N GLU A 71 -11.16 3.51 9.26
CA GLU A 71 -11.13 2.59 8.13
C GLU A 71 -12.54 2.21 7.64
N ARG A 72 -13.53 2.30 8.53
CA ARG A 72 -14.87 1.74 8.34
C ARG A 72 -15.55 2.21 7.06
N ASP A 73 -15.60 3.51 6.83
CA ASP A 73 -16.35 4.08 5.71
C ASP A 73 -15.72 3.67 4.37
N TYR A 74 -14.39 3.71 4.26
CA TYR A 74 -13.66 3.28 3.05
C TYR A 74 -13.79 1.77 2.79
N VAL A 75 -13.76 0.96 3.85
CA VAL A 75 -13.96 -0.49 3.75
C VAL A 75 -15.37 -0.82 3.24
N LEU A 76 -16.39 -0.12 3.76
CA LEU A 76 -17.78 -0.31 3.34
C LEU A 76 -18.07 0.29 1.97
N GLU A 77 -17.37 1.34 1.56
CA GLU A 77 -17.37 1.86 0.20
C GLU A 77 -16.84 0.80 -0.77
N ALA A 78 -15.68 0.20 -0.46
CA ALA A 78 -15.03 -0.80 -1.32
C ALA A 78 -15.80 -2.14 -1.37
N LEU A 79 -16.27 -2.63 -0.24
CA LEU A 79 -17.10 -3.85 -0.16
C LEU A 79 -18.29 -3.62 0.79
N PRO A 80 -19.46 -3.20 0.26
CA PRO A 80 -20.66 -3.01 1.06
C PRO A 80 -21.07 -4.30 1.75
N GLY A 81 -21.31 -4.23 3.07
CA GLY A 81 -21.65 -5.37 3.90
C GLY A 81 -20.45 -6.08 4.55
N THR A 82 -19.23 -5.54 4.42
CA THR A 82 -18.06 -6.07 5.16
C THR A 82 -18.33 -6.15 6.66
N ARG A 83 -18.02 -7.30 7.25
CA ARG A 83 -18.17 -7.58 8.68
C ARG A 83 -16.84 -7.89 9.36
N SER A 84 -15.92 -8.51 8.62
CA SER A 84 -14.62 -8.93 9.16
C SER A 84 -13.49 -8.57 8.19
N LEU A 85 -12.30 -8.41 8.76
CA LEU A 85 -11.04 -8.20 8.05
C LEU A 85 -10.08 -9.34 8.39
N ILE A 86 -9.44 -9.89 7.36
CA ILE A 86 -8.36 -10.85 7.51
C ILE A 86 -7.05 -10.10 7.29
N GLY A 87 -6.33 -9.79 8.35
CA GLY A 87 -4.97 -9.25 8.27
C GLY A 87 -3.98 -10.40 8.16
N PHE A 88 -2.98 -10.28 7.30
CA PHE A 88 -1.92 -11.29 7.19
C PHE A 88 -0.61 -10.66 6.76
N CYS A 89 0.50 -11.40 6.90
CA CYS A 89 1.81 -10.95 6.48
C CYS A 89 2.59 -12.03 5.73
N VAL A 90 3.50 -11.59 4.87
CA VAL A 90 4.50 -12.42 4.21
C VAL A 90 5.88 -11.79 4.45
N ARG A 91 6.86 -12.62 4.78
CA ARG A 91 8.21 -12.20 5.14
C ARG A 91 8.98 -11.73 3.92
N THR A 92 9.83 -10.74 4.15
CA THR A 92 10.87 -10.31 3.21
C THR A 92 12.21 -10.95 3.58
N SER A 93 13.14 -10.98 2.63
CA SER A 93 14.51 -11.39 2.90
C SER A 93 15.23 -10.31 3.70
N ARG A 94 15.59 -10.66 4.94
CA ARG A 94 16.31 -9.77 5.87
C ARG A 94 17.62 -9.26 5.28
N ASP A 95 18.37 -10.13 4.62
CA ASP A 95 19.66 -9.79 4.03
C ASP A 95 19.49 -8.88 2.81
N ASN A 96 18.42 -9.07 2.04
CA ASN A 96 18.10 -8.18 0.93
C ASN A 96 17.76 -6.76 1.44
N LEU A 97 16.97 -6.66 2.51
CA LEU A 97 16.63 -5.39 3.14
C LEU A 97 17.80 -4.76 3.92
N ARG A 98 18.77 -5.55 4.37
CA ARG A 98 20.02 -5.07 4.99
C ARG A 98 21.09 -4.70 3.97
N SER A 99 20.92 -5.07 2.71
CA SER A 99 21.85 -4.73 1.64
C SER A 99 21.96 -3.21 1.47
N ARG A 100 23.18 -2.75 1.20
CA ARG A 100 23.45 -1.35 0.84
C ARG A 100 22.91 -1.01 -0.55
N SER A 101 22.74 -2.03 -1.39
CA SER A 101 22.20 -1.91 -2.74
C SER A 101 20.70 -1.77 -2.68
N THR A 102 20.24 -0.53 -2.83
CA THR A 102 18.81 -0.17 -2.79
C THR A 102 17.96 -0.99 -3.78
N SER A 103 18.53 -1.39 -4.93
CA SER A 103 17.82 -2.22 -5.92
C SER A 103 17.47 -3.63 -5.40
N ILE A 104 18.31 -4.21 -4.54
CA ILE A 104 18.07 -5.54 -3.97
C ILE A 104 16.90 -5.48 -2.99
N GLY A 105 16.91 -4.48 -2.10
CA GLY A 105 15.80 -4.25 -1.16
C GLY A 105 14.48 -3.97 -1.88
N ASN A 106 14.49 -3.10 -2.90
CA ASN A 106 13.29 -2.82 -3.69
C ASN A 106 12.76 -4.05 -4.42
N ARG A 107 13.64 -4.82 -5.07
CA ARG A 107 13.25 -6.05 -5.76
C ARG A 107 12.59 -7.03 -4.79
N ASP A 108 13.14 -7.18 -3.60
CA ASP A 108 12.59 -8.05 -2.56
C ASP A 108 11.19 -7.59 -2.12
N VAL A 109 11.04 -6.30 -1.78
CA VAL A 109 9.73 -5.74 -1.41
C VAL A 109 8.69 -5.92 -2.52
N SER A 110 9.03 -5.61 -3.77
CA SER A 110 8.10 -5.79 -4.90
C SER A 110 7.71 -7.27 -5.09
N THR A 111 8.68 -8.19 -4.98
CA THR A 111 8.40 -9.64 -5.07
C THR A 111 7.47 -10.07 -3.93
N THR A 112 7.74 -9.65 -2.70
CA THR A 112 6.90 -10.00 -1.56
C THR A 112 5.51 -9.38 -1.68
N GLN A 113 5.37 -8.17 -2.23
CA GLN A 113 4.06 -7.60 -2.55
C GLN A 113 3.28 -8.45 -3.55
N GLU A 114 3.92 -8.93 -4.62
CA GLU A 114 3.30 -9.85 -5.59
C GLU A 114 2.84 -11.15 -4.91
N LEU A 115 3.66 -11.73 -4.02
CA LEU A 115 3.29 -12.93 -3.26
C LEU A 115 2.10 -12.68 -2.31
N VAL A 116 2.05 -11.52 -1.66
CA VAL A 116 0.89 -11.14 -0.83
C VAL A 116 -0.37 -11.02 -1.70
N HIS A 117 -0.28 -10.44 -2.90
CA HIS A 117 -1.42 -10.33 -3.82
C HIS A 117 -1.86 -11.70 -4.35
N GLU A 118 -0.92 -12.60 -4.64
CA GLU A 118 -1.22 -13.98 -5.05
C GLU A 118 -1.97 -14.74 -3.95
N ALA A 119 -1.46 -14.68 -2.72
CA ALA A 119 -2.10 -15.29 -1.55
C ALA A 119 -3.50 -14.71 -1.34
N ALA A 120 -3.65 -13.38 -1.36
CA ALA A 120 -4.93 -12.71 -1.19
C ALA A 120 -5.95 -13.12 -2.25
N ARG A 121 -5.51 -13.17 -3.51
CA ARG A 121 -6.34 -13.61 -4.64
C ARG A 121 -6.83 -15.04 -4.44
N HIS A 122 -5.94 -15.95 -4.07
CA HIS A 122 -6.31 -17.35 -3.83
C HIS A 122 -7.35 -17.46 -2.70
N ILE A 123 -7.10 -16.83 -1.55
CA ILE A 123 -8.03 -16.84 -0.41
C ILE A 123 -9.39 -16.27 -0.81
N CYS A 124 -9.43 -15.14 -1.53
CA CYS A 124 -10.68 -14.54 -1.99
C CYS A 124 -11.49 -15.46 -2.91
N LEU A 125 -10.85 -16.16 -3.85
CA LEU A 125 -11.55 -17.08 -4.74
C LEU A 125 -12.12 -18.28 -3.99
N GLU A 126 -11.39 -18.83 -3.03
CA GLU A 126 -11.88 -19.93 -2.19
C GLU A 126 -13.05 -19.51 -1.29
N LEU A 127 -13.01 -18.29 -0.76
CA LEU A 127 -14.14 -17.71 -0.02
C LEU A 127 -15.36 -17.50 -0.93
N GLN A 128 -15.16 -16.99 -2.14
CA GLN A 128 -16.24 -16.81 -3.12
C GLN A 128 -16.85 -18.14 -3.59
N HIS A 129 -16.05 -19.21 -3.71
CA HIS A 129 -16.56 -20.56 -3.97
C HIS A 129 -17.50 -21.06 -2.87
N ARG A 130 -17.35 -20.56 -1.64
CA ARG A 130 -18.22 -20.84 -0.48
C ARG A 130 -19.34 -19.82 -0.28
N GLY A 131 -19.56 -18.94 -1.25
CA GLY A 131 -20.62 -17.94 -1.21
C GLY A 131 -20.32 -16.71 -0.33
N VAL A 132 -19.08 -16.55 0.16
CA VAL A 132 -18.65 -15.36 0.90
C VAL A 132 -18.19 -14.29 -0.09
N ARG A 133 -18.66 -13.05 0.06
CA ARG A 133 -18.12 -11.94 -0.72
C ARG A 133 -16.80 -11.52 -0.09
N ALA A 134 -15.75 -11.52 -0.91
CA ALA A 134 -14.41 -11.19 -0.48
C ALA A 134 -13.74 -10.24 -1.47
N LEU A 135 -13.02 -9.24 -0.97
CA LEU A 135 -12.22 -8.28 -1.72
C LEU A 135 -10.85 -8.11 -1.07
N TYR A 136 -9.80 -8.00 -1.87
CA TYR A 136 -8.44 -7.73 -1.39
C TYR A 136 -7.87 -6.46 -2.04
N PRO A 137 -7.60 -5.39 -1.27
CA PRO A 137 -6.92 -4.20 -1.79
C PRO A 137 -5.43 -4.46 -2.07
N SER A 138 -4.79 -3.59 -2.86
CA SER A 138 -3.34 -3.64 -3.01
C SER A 138 -2.63 -3.26 -1.72
N THR A 139 -1.59 -4.02 -1.38
CA THR A 139 -0.64 -3.74 -0.28
C THR A 139 0.13 -2.43 -0.43
N GLY A 140 0.16 -1.88 -1.65
CA GLY A 140 0.80 -0.64 -2.03
C GLY A 140 0.13 -0.10 -3.28
N PHE A 141 0.88 0.07 -4.36
CA PHE A 141 0.31 0.46 -5.65
C PHE A 141 -0.28 -0.75 -6.41
N PRO A 142 -1.31 -0.57 -7.26
CA PRO A 142 -2.04 0.66 -7.53
C PRO A 142 -2.96 1.08 -6.37
N MET A 143 -3.29 2.37 -6.34
CA MET A 143 -4.14 3.03 -5.34
C MET A 143 -5.15 3.95 -6.04
N GLU A 144 -6.12 4.49 -5.29
CA GLU A 144 -7.06 5.52 -5.73
C GLU A 144 -6.35 6.88 -5.84
N VAL A 145 -5.39 6.97 -6.78
CA VAL A 145 -4.49 8.12 -6.95
C VAL A 145 -5.22 9.39 -7.38
N GLN A 146 -6.44 9.29 -7.89
CA GLN A 146 -7.32 10.43 -8.16
C GLN A 146 -7.78 11.18 -6.90
N ARG A 147 -7.60 10.58 -5.71
CA ARG A 147 -7.85 11.24 -4.41
C ARG A 147 -6.63 11.97 -3.88
N PHE A 148 -5.48 11.90 -4.59
CA PHE A 148 -4.25 12.56 -4.15
C PHE A 148 -4.44 14.09 -4.06
N PRO A 149 -3.95 14.78 -3.02
CA PRO A 149 -3.06 14.31 -1.95
C PRO A 149 -3.77 13.70 -0.73
N GLY A 150 -5.09 13.52 -0.78
CA GLY A 150 -5.90 12.87 0.25
C GLY A 150 -5.66 11.35 0.32
N ARG A 151 -6.56 10.65 1.02
CA ARG A 151 -6.43 9.21 1.24
C ARG A 151 -6.67 8.43 -0.06
N SER A 152 -5.60 7.89 -0.62
CA SER A 152 -5.64 7.06 -1.84
C SER A 152 -5.75 5.56 -1.56
N TRP A 153 -5.55 5.10 -0.33
CA TRP A 153 -5.62 3.67 0.02
C TRP A 153 -7.00 3.28 0.53
N VAL A 154 -7.43 2.06 0.18
CA VAL A 154 -8.72 1.50 0.61
C VAL A 154 -8.72 1.20 2.11
N VAL A 155 -7.67 0.55 2.62
CA VAL A 155 -7.54 0.15 4.02
C VAL A 155 -6.09 0.26 4.48
N SER A 156 -5.89 0.67 5.73
CA SER A 156 -4.59 0.70 6.38
C SER A 156 -4.21 -0.69 6.86
N HIS A 157 -3.40 -1.39 6.05
CA HIS A 157 -2.87 -2.71 6.41
C HIS A 157 -2.14 -2.72 7.75
N LYS A 158 -1.49 -1.60 8.12
CA LYS A 158 -0.79 -1.47 9.41
C LYS A 158 -1.76 -1.46 10.60
N LEU A 159 -2.85 -0.70 10.52
CA LEU A 159 -3.83 -0.66 11.61
C LEU A 159 -4.54 -2.01 11.77
N VAL A 160 -4.90 -2.64 10.66
CA VAL A 160 -5.50 -3.99 10.68
C VAL A 160 -4.53 -5.00 11.27
N ALA A 161 -3.25 -4.98 10.90
CA ALA A 161 -2.25 -5.89 11.46
C ALA A 161 -2.07 -5.72 12.97
N VAL A 162 -2.09 -4.49 13.48
CA VAL A 162 -2.03 -4.22 14.93
C VAL A 162 -3.27 -4.74 15.64
N ALA A 163 -4.47 -4.42 15.12
CA ALA A 163 -5.73 -4.90 15.68
C ALA A 163 -5.81 -6.44 15.67
N ALA A 164 -5.28 -7.07 14.62
CA ALA A 164 -5.25 -8.50 14.41
C ALA A 164 -4.15 -9.23 15.20
N GLY A 165 -3.36 -8.53 16.01
CA GLY A 165 -2.31 -9.14 16.84
C GLY A 165 -1.08 -9.59 16.07
N LEU A 166 -0.89 -9.19 14.81
CA LEU A 166 0.28 -9.54 14.00
C LEU A 166 1.53 -8.73 14.36
N GLY A 167 1.39 -7.69 15.17
CA GLY A 167 2.50 -6.85 15.58
C GLY A 167 2.06 -5.56 16.25
N HIS A 168 3.02 -4.73 16.59
CA HIS A 168 2.78 -3.37 17.08
C HIS A 168 3.60 -2.37 16.28
N MET A 169 3.12 -1.13 16.17
CA MET A 169 3.88 -0.07 15.52
C MET A 169 5.11 0.31 16.36
N GLY A 170 6.30 0.23 15.75
CA GLY A 170 7.54 0.71 16.36
C GLY A 170 7.73 2.22 16.18
N VAL A 171 8.81 2.77 16.77
CA VAL A 171 9.18 4.19 16.66
C VAL A 171 9.33 4.62 15.19
N HIS A 172 9.81 3.74 14.32
CA HIS A 172 9.92 3.98 12.88
C HIS A 172 8.59 3.88 12.09
N ARG A 173 7.44 3.79 12.76
CA ARG A 173 6.09 3.72 12.15
C ARG A 173 5.85 2.50 11.23
N ASN A 174 6.63 1.43 11.35
CA ASN A 174 6.33 0.13 10.72
C ASN A 174 5.88 -0.86 11.79
N VAL A 175 5.05 -1.81 11.40
CA VAL A 175 4.62 -2.90 12.27
C VAL A 175 5.80 -3.83 12.51
N ILE A 176 6.04 -4.16 13.77
CA ILE A 176 7.04 -5.12 14.21
C ILE A 176 6.27 -6.35 14.69
N HIS A 177 6.44 -7.46 13.98
CA HIS A 177 5.95 -8.77 14.38
C HIS A 177 6.84 -9.33 15.50
N PRO A 178 6.28 -9.95 16.56
CA PRO A 178 7.05 -10.43 17.71
C PRO A 178 8.14 -11.44 17.31
N ARG A 179 7.84 -12.31 16.35
CA ARG A 179 8.82 -13.25 15.77
C ARG A 179 9.66 -12.69 14.62
N PHE A 180 9.03 -12.23 13.53
CA PHE A 180 9.72 -11.87 12.28
C PHE A 180 10.37 -10.47 12.28
N GLY A 181 10.08 -9.64 13.27
CA GLY A 181 10.48 -8.23 13.26
C GLY A 181 9.68 -7.41 12.26
N ASN A 182 10.30 -6.41 11.65
CA ASN A 182 9.67 -5.55 10.63
C ASN A 182 9.98 -5.97 9.19
N PHE A 183 10.55 -7.16 8.99
CA PHE A 183 10.90 -7.73 7.69
C PHE A 183 9.71 -8.47 7.07
N LEU A 184 8.67 -7.71 6.76
CA LEU A 184 7.40 -8.23 6.25
C LEU A 184 6.68 -7.23 5.35
N VAL A 185 5.78 -7.76 4.52
CA VAL A 185 4.74 -7.01 3.82
C VAL A 185 3.40 -7.46 4.37
N LEU A 186 2.49 -6.50 4.57
CA LEU A 186 1.16 -6.73 5.13
C LEU A 186 0.12 -6.77 4.02
N GLY A 187 -0.90 -7.60 4.20
CA GLY A 187 -2.11 -7.65 3.37
C GLY A 187 -3.38 -7.65 4.21
N THR A 188 -4.49 -7.26 3.59
CA THR A 188 -5.82 -7.30 4.21
C THR A 188 -6.85 -7.79 3.20
N ILE A 189 -7.74 -8.66 3.64
CA ILE A 189 -8.93 -9.09 2.89
C ILE A 189 -10.18 -8.64 3.64
N LEU A 190 -11.10 -8.03 2.92
CA LEU A 190 -12.43 -7.62 3.40
C LEU A 190 -13.42 -8.76 3.11
N ILE A 191 -14.23 -9.15 4.10
CA ILE A 191 -15.27 -10.18 3.90
C ILE A 191 -16.63 -9.78 4.50
N ASP A 192 -17.72 -10.21 3.89
CA ASP A 192 -19.09 -9.95 4.36
C ASP A 192 -19.63 -10.99 5.37
N ALA A 193 -18.78 -11.91 5.82
CA ALA A 193 -19.10 -12.94 6.80
C ALA A 193 -18.43 -12.68 8.16
N PRO A 194 -19.07 -13.06 9.29
CA PRO A 194 -18.41 -13.08 10.59
C PRO A 194 -17.48 -14.29 10.71
N ILE A 195 -16.46 -14.20 11.56
CA ILE A 195 -15.53 -15.29 11.87
C ILE A 195 -15.79 -15.78 13.31
N SER A 196 -15.67 -17.08 13.56
CA SER A 196 -16.02 -17.71 14.84
C SER A 196 -15.15 -17.23 16.01
N GLU A 197 -13.93 -16.78 15.72
CA GLU A 197 -12.99 -16.22 16.68
C GLU A 197 -12.21 -15.07 16.05
N TYR A 198 -12.06 -13.97 16.81
CA TYR A 198 -11.24 -12.82 16.43
C TYR A 198 -9.99 -12.74 17.30
N SER A 199 -8.90 -12.34 16.65
CA SER A 199 -7.63 -12.02 17.26
C SER A 199 -7.74 -10.75 18.12
N ARG A 200 -6.72 -10.53 18.96
CA ARG A 200 -6.60 -9.34 19.80
C ARG A 200 -5.23 -8.70 19.59
N PRO A 201 -5.10 -7.38 19.81
CA PRO A 201 -3.80 -6.74 19.83
C PRO A 201 -2.84 -7.43 20.80
N LEU A 202 -1.53 -7.33 20.51
CA LEU A 202 -0.50 -7.83 21.41
C LEU A 202 -0.53 -7.10 22.76
N ASP A 203 -0.24 -7.83 23.84
CA ASP A 203 -0.16 -7.26 25.19
C ASP A 203 1.00 -6.26 25.36
N GLY A 204 2.03 -6.36 24.51
CA GLY A 204 3.22 -5.50 24.56
C GLY A 204 3.78 -5.17 23.18
N ASN A 205 4.42 -4.01 23.08
CA ASN A 205 5.08 -3.56 21.85
C ASN A 205 6.42 -4.30 21.68
N PRO A 206 6.66 -5.02 20.55
CA PRO A 206 7.94 -5.70 20.29
C PRO A 206 9.13 -4.75 20.08
N CYS A 207 8.89 -3.44 19.97
CA CYS A 207 9.97 -2.46 19.89
C CYS A 207 10.77 -2.41 21.20
N ILE A 208 12.09 -2.60 21.09
CA ILE A 208 13.00 -2.63 22.25
C ILE A 208 13.58 -1.25 22.64
N GLY A 209 13.11 -0.15 22.03
CA GLY A 209 13.57 1.20 22.37
C GLY A 209 15.03 1.52 22.01
N CYS A 210 15.67 0.75 21.11
CA CYS A 210 17.10 0.90 20.80
C CYS A 210 17.51 2.22 20.09
N GLY A 211 16.56 2.98 19.52
CA GLY A 211 16.85 4.24 18.83
C GLY A 211 17.58 4.12 17.48
N LEU A 212 18.00 2.93 17.04
CA LEU A 212 18.78 2.76 15.81
C LEU A 212 18.09 3.33 14.56
N CYS A 213 16.77 3.21 14.47
CA CYS A 213 15.99 3.76 13.37
C CYS A 213 16.00 5.30 13.32
N VAL A 214 16.02 5.96 14.48
CA VAL A 214 16.19 7.42 14.61
C VAL A 214 17.57 7.82 14.10
N THR A 215 18.60 7.12 14.58
CA THR A 215 20.00 7.38 14.24
C THR A 215 20.33 7.09 12.76
N ALA A 216 19.63 6.14 12.14
CA ALA A 216 19.81 5.78 10.74
C ALA A 216 19.06 6.69 9.75
N CYS A 217 18.08 7.47 10.21
CA CYS A 217 17.22 8.25 9.33
C CYS A 217 18.02 9.40 8.68
N PRO A 218 18.15 9.45 7.35
CA PRO A 218 19.01 10.44 6.69
C PRO A 218 18.43 11.85 6.76
N VAL A 219 17.12 11.99 6.93
CA VAL A 219 16.37 13.26 6.91
C VAL A 219 15.78 13.65 8.27
N GLY A 220 16.11 12.91 9.34
CA GLY A 220 15.62 13.21 10.69
C GLY A 220 14.10 13.06 10.85
N ALA A 221 13.44 12.28 9.99
CA ALA A 221 11.99 12.15 10.00
C ALA A 221 11.43 11.35 11.19
N ILE A 222 12.27 10.56 11.87
CA ILE A 222 11.87 9.76 13.04
C ILE A 222 12.48 10.41 14.27
N ARG A 223 11.66 10.89 15.21
CA ARG A 223 12.13 11.57 16.42
C ARG A 223 12.19 10.61 17.62
N PRO A 224 13.11 10.83 18.60
CA PRO A 224 13.26 9.95 19.77
C PRO A 224 12.02 9.85 20.66
N ASP A 225 11.18 10.88 20.66
CA ASP A 225 9.92 10.97 21.41
C ASP A 225 8.74 10.26 20.73
N GLY A 226 8.97 9.67 19.55
CA GLY A 226 7.96 8.97 18.77
C GLY A 226 7.25 9.83 17.72
N ASP A 227 7.56 11.12 17.63
CA ASP A 227 7.03 11.97 16.58
C ASP A 227 7.64 11.63 15.20
N PHE A 228 6.87 11.86 14.12
CA PHE A 228 7.23 11.44 12.77
C PHE A 228 6.88 12.49 11.72
N ASP A 229 7.89 12.98 11.01
CA ASP A 229 7.73 13.89 9.88
C ASP A 229 7.51 13.11 8.57
N VAL A 230 6.23 12.94 8.22
CA VAL A 230 5.81 12.28 6.97
C VAL A 230 6.29 13.01 5.71
N HIS A 231 6.44 14.34 5.76
CA HIS A 231 6.86 15.14 4.61
C HIS A 231 8.35 14.98 4.35
N ALA A 232 9.18 15.01 5.39
CA ALA A 232 10.61 14.73 5.28
C ALA A 232 10.84 13.30 4.77
N CYS A 233 10.17 12.31 5.38
CA CYS A 233 10.30 10.91 4.98
C CYS A 233 9.89 10.71 3.51
N SER A 234 8.68 11.11 3.12
CA SER A 234 8.16 10.88 1.77
C SER A 234 8.94 11.66 0.70
N THR A 235 9.41 12.88 1.00
CA THR A 235 10.21 13.66 0.03
C THR A 235 11.50 12.95 -0.34
N HIS A 236 12.14 12.29 0.63
CA HIS A 236 13.33 11.51 0.36
C HIS A 236 13.03 10.12 -0.18
N ASN A 237 12.17 9.37 0.51
CA ASN A 237 11.94 7.95 0.24
C ASN A 237 11.19 7.72 -1.07
N ASN A 238 10.24 8.59 -1.42
CA ASN A 238 9.38 8.50 -2.59
C ASN A 238 9.72 9.56 -3.66
N SER A 239 10.98 10.01 -3.71
CA SER A 239 11.42 11.08 -4.62
C SER A 239 11.23 10.76 -6.12
N HIS A 240 10.91 9.51 -6.46
CA HIS A 240 10.68 9.06 -7.83
C HIS A 240 9.23 8.64 -8.10
N ASP A 241 8.33 8.86 -7.15
CA ASP A 241 6.93 8.44 -7.22
C ASP A 241 5.97 9.63 -6.96
N LEU A 242 4.70 9.45 -7.32
CA LEU A 242 3.59 10.38 -6.99
C LEU A 242 3.93 11.87 -7.23
N ASP A 243 3.83 12.69 -6.19
CA ASP A 243 4.04 14.14 -6.18
C ASP A 243 5.40 14.56 -6.76
N ALA A 244 6.45 13.77 -6.48
CA ALA A 244 7.78 14.05 -7.00
C ALA A 244 7.91 13.71 -8.50
N PHE A 245 7.07 12.81 -9.00
CA PHE A 245 6.93 12.57 -10.44
C PHE A 245 6.20 13.74 -11.11
N ALA A 246 5.11 14.24 -10.53
CA ALA A 246 4.42 15.43 -11.04
C ALA A 246 5.35 16.66 -11.06
N GLY A 247 6.08 16.91 -9.98
CA GLY A 247 7.08 17.99 -9.93
C GLY A 247 8.20 17.82 -10.95
N TRP A 248 8.60 16.59 -11.26
CA TRP A 248 9.55 16.34 -12.34
C TRP A 248 9.02 16.71 -13.73
N VAL A 249 7.75 16.42 -14.00
CA VAL A 249 7.11 16.82 -15.26
C VAL A 249 7.09 18.34 -15.39
N GLU A 250 6.84 19.05 -14.29
CA GLU A 250 6.93 20.50 -14.27
C GLU A 250 8.37 21.01 -14.48
N ASP A 251 9.39 20.34 -13.91
CA ASP A 251 10.79 20.66 -14.20
C ASP A 251 11.12 20.49 -15.69
N ILE A 252 10.55 19.50 -16.38
CA ILE A 252 10.69 19.36 -17.83
C ILE A 252 10.00 20.52 -18.55
N ALA A 253 8.75 20.82 -18.18
CA ALA A 253 7.92 21.83 -18.84
C ALA A 253 8.50 23.25 -18.69
N ASP A 254 9.06 23.56 -17.52
CA ASP A 254 9.63 24.87 -17.22
C ASP A 254 11.08 25.04 -17.72
N SER A 255 11.70 23.96 -18.23
CA SER A 255 13.06 24.02 -18.77
C SER A 255 13.06 24.62 -20.18
N ALA A 256 13.93 25.60 -20.42
CA ALA A 256 14.05 26.24 -21.74
C ALA A 256 14.61 25.31 -22.82
N ASP A 257 15.53 24.42 -22.43
CA ASP A 257 16.17 23.44 -23.30
C ASP A 257 16.76 22.27 -22.49
N ALA A 258 17.44 21.35 -23.17
CA ALA A 258 18.04 20.17 -22.53
C ALA A 258 19.19 20.51 -21.57
N ALA A 259 19.88 21.64 -21.73
CA ALA A 259 20.95 22.05 -20.84
C ALA A 259 20.38 22.64 -19.54
N ASP A 260 19.35 23.48 -19.64
CA ASP A 260 18.59 23.99 -18.48
C ASP A 260 18.01 22.83 -17.66
N TYR A 261 17.33 21.87 -18.31
CA TYR A 261 16.80 20.68 -17.64
C TYR A 261 17.90 19.90 -16.91
N ARG A 262 19.05 19.66 -17.54
CA ARG A 262 20.16 18.91 -16.92
C ARG A 262 20.85 19.65 -15.78
N SER A 263 20.70 20.98 -15.70
CA SER A 263 21.16 21.76 -14.55
C SER A 263 20.27 21.52 -13.31
N ARG A 264 18.99 21.19 -13.52
CA ARG A 264 17.99 20.92 -12.48
C ARG A 264 17.97 19.45 -12.10
N VAL A 265 17.93 18.57 -13.10
CA VAL A 265 17.77 17.12 -12.95
C VAL A 265 18.93 16.40 -13.63
N THR A 266 19.68 15.61 -12.86
CA THR A 266 20.79 14.85 -13.40
C THR A 266 20.31 13.72 -14.34
N PRO A 267 21.16 13.25 -15.27
CA PRO A 267 20.84 12.07 -16.08
C PRO A 267 20.50 10.83 -15.22
N GLY A 268 21.19 10.63 -14.09
CA GLY A 268 20.93 9.51 -13.17
C GLY A 268 19.55 9.59 -12.51
N GLU A 269 19.10 10.78 -12.12
CA GLU A 269 17.74 11.00 -11.61
C GLU A 269 16.68 10.74 -12.68
N THR A 270 16.94 11.18 -13.91
CA THR A 270 16.04 10.92 -15.05
C THR A 270 15.88 9.41 -15.29
N ILE A 271 17.00 8.68 -15.35
CA ILE A 271 17.00 7.22 -15.55
C ILE A 271 16.36 6.49 -14.36
N SER A 272 16.55 6.99 -13.14
CA SER A 272 15.92 6.41 -11.95
C SER A 272 14.39 6.53 -11.99
N ARG A 273 13.85 7.63 -12.54
CA ARG A 273 12.39 7.78 -12.75
C ARG A 273 11.87 6.81 -13.81
N TRP A 274 12.59 6.65 -14.93
CA TRP A 274 12.25 5.62 -15.92
C TRP A 274 12.21 4.21 -15.29
N GLN A 275 13.18 3.89 -14.42
CA GLN A 275 13.20 2.60 -13.72
C GLN A 275 11.99 2.44 -12.79
N SER A 276 11.62 3.47 -12.02
CA SER A 276 10.43 3.43 -11.15
C SER A 276 9.15 3.16 -11.95
N LEU A 277 9.00 3.80 -13.11
CA LEU A 277 7.85 3.60 -13.99
C LEU A 277 7.81 2.23 -14.67
N SER A 278 8.98 1.66 -15.00
CA SER A 278 9.05 0.46 -15.85
C SER A 278 8.98 -0.85 -15.09
N PHE A 279 9.34 -0.85 -13.81
CA PHE A 279 9.43 -2.08 -13.01
C PHE A 279 8.45 -2.09 -11.85
N SER A 280 8.52 -1.08 -10.98
CA SER A 280 7.64 -0.83 -9.82
C SER A 280 8.18 0.40 -9.08
N PRO A 281 7.34 1.08 -8.27
CA PRO A 281 7.79 2.17 -7.40
C PRO A 281 9.08 1.82 -6.63
N GLN A 282 10.08 2.70 -6.71
CA GLN A 282 11.41 2.49 -6.13
C GLN A 282 11.63 3.41 -4.92
N TYR A 283 11.74 2.81 -3.75
CA TYR A 283 12.11 3.49 -2.52
C TYR A 283 13.59 3.83 -2.50
N ARG A 284 13.94 5.03 -2.04
CA ARG A 284 15.34 5.47 -1.88
C ARG A 284 15.97 5.00 -0.57
N SER A 285 15.15 4.87 0.46
CA SER A 285 15.57 4.51 1.81
C SER A 285 14.92 3.19 2.24
N GLY A 286 14.59 3.05 3.51
CA GLY A 286 14.35 1.77 4.18
C GLY A 286 15.35 1.50 5.31
N TYR A 287 16.20 2.47 5.64
CA TYR A 287 17.24 2.32 6.66
C TYR A 287 16.69 2.02 8.05
N CYS A 288 15.51 2.57 8.38
CA CYS A 288 14.83 2.24 9.63
C CYS A 288 14.39 0.77 9.71
N VAL A 289 14.13 0.14 8.57
CA VAL A 289 13.82 -1.29 8.48
C VAL A 289 15.11 -2.10 8.60
N SER A 290 16.12 -1.76 7.81
CA SER A 290 17.38 -2.51 7.73
C SER A 290 18.11 -2.64 9.07
N VAL A 291 18.13 -1.57 9.87
CA VAL A 291 18.87 -1.53 11.15
C VAL A 291 18.10 -2.13 12.32
N CYS A 292 16.80 -2.39 12.16
CA CYS A 292 15.96 -2.82 13.27
C CYS A 292 16.39 -4.21 13.77
N PRO A 293 16.71 -4.36 15.08
CA PRO A 293 17.03 -5.65 15.66
C PRO A 293 15.81 -6.36 16.25
N ALA A 294 14.65 -5.71 16.33
CA ALA A 294 13.49 -6.27 17.02
C ALA A 294 12.91 -7.49 16.29
N GLY A 295 12.39 -8.44 17.06
CA GLY A 295 11.85 -9.72 16.60
C GLY A 295 12.69 -10.91 17.08
N GLU A 296 12.06 -11.98 17.56
CA GLU A 296 12.74 -13.19 18.08
C GLU A 296 13.74 -13.78 17.07
N ASP A 297 13.37 -13.81 15.79
CA ASP A 297 14.25 -14.34 14.73
C ASP A 297 15.44 -13.40 14.46
N VAL A 298 15.37 -12.13 14.87
CA VAL A 298 16.27 -11.03 14.46
C VAL A 298 17.22 -10.60 15.58
N ILE A 299 16.75 -10.59 16.83
CA ILE A 299 17.36 -9.87 17.95
C ILE A 299 18.65 -10.50 18.46
N GLY A 300 18.88 -11.80 18.21
CA GLY A 300 20.01 -12.55 18.78
C GLY A 300 21.37 -11.86 18.62
N ALA A 301 21.73 -11.49 17.38
CA ALA A 301 23.02 -10.83 17.11
C ALA A 301 23.18 -9.47 17.82
N TYR A 302 22.08 -8.75 18.05
CA TYR A 302 22.09 -7.49 18.79
C TYR A 302 22.25 -7.70 20.29
N LEU A 303 21.66 -8.77 20.86
CA LEU A 303 21.86 -9.12 22.27
C LEU A 303 23.29 -9.55 22.55
N ASP A 304 23.92 -10.26 21.60
CA ASP A 304 25.29 -10.74 21.73
C ASP A 304 26.31 -9.59 21.68
N ASP A 305 26.19 -8.69 20.69
CA ASP A 305 27.10 -7.55 20.50
C ASP A 305 26.38 -6.38 19.80
N PRO A 306 25.78 -5.44 20.56
CA PRO A 306 25.12 -4.26 20.01
C PRO A 306 26.05 -3.39 19.14
N ASP A 307 27.33 -3.31 19.50
CA ASP A 307 28.30 -2.49 18.77
C ASP A 307 28.65 -3.13 17.42
N ARG A 308 28.74 -4.47 17.37
CA ARG A 308 28.89 -5.20 16.10
C ARG A 308 27.67 -5.01 15.22
N HIS A 309 26.46 -5.12 15.76
CA HIS A 309 25.24 -4.85 14.99
C HIS A 309 25.25 -3.43 14.41
N ALA A 310 25.67 -2.43 15.19
CA ALA A 310 25.81 -1.06 14.71
C ALA A 310 26.87 -0.94 13.61
N ARG A 311 28.05 -1.56 13.76
CA ARG A 311 29.10 -1.57 12.73
C ARG A 311 28.65 -2.25 11.43
N GLU A 312 27.83 -3.29 11.52
CA GLU A 312 27.37 -4.06 10.36
C GLU A 312 26.20 -3.41 9.62
N PHE A 313 25.23 -2.83 10.34
CA PHE A 313 23.98 -2.37 9.72
C PHE A 313 23.76 -0.86 9.80
N LEU A 314 24.17 -0.18 10.87
CA LEU A 314 23.93 1.26 11.06
C LEU A 314 25.00 2.11 10.38
N VAL A 315 26.27 1.88 10.72
CA VAL A 315 27.39 2.69 10.21
C VAL A 315 27.43 2.71 8.67
N PRO A 316 27.21 1.58 7.96
CA PRO A 316 27.29 1.59 6.49
C PRO A 316 26.21 2.43 5.80
N VAL A 317 24.99 2.52 6.37
CA VAL A 317 23.92 3.38 5.81
C VAL A 317 24.17 4.85 6.10
N GLN A 318 24.70 5.17 7.29
CA GLN A 318 25.10 6.55 7.63
C GLN A 318 26.23 7.04 6.71
N GLN A 319 27.24 6.21 6.46
CA GLN A 319 28.40 6.57 5.64
C GLN A 319 28.16 6.44 4.13
N LYS A 320 27.00 5.93 3.68
CA LYS A 320 26.69 5.77 2.25
C LYS A 320 26.71 7.13 1.53
N PRO A 321 27.57 7.34 0.52
CA PRO A 321 27.50 8.51 -0.33
C PRO A 321 26.24 8.44 -1.20
N GLU A 322 25.36 9.43 -1.09
CA GLU A 322 24.11 9.46 -1.83
C GLU A 322 23.50 10.85 -1.92
N TYR A 323 22.53 10.99 -2.84
CA TYR A 323 21.62 12.12 -2.88
C TYR A 323 20.53 11.98 -1.83
N VAL A 324 20.40 13.01 -0.98
CA VAL A 324 19.32 13.14 0.00
C VAL A 324 18.40 14.26 -0.45
N TYR A 325 17.13 13.91 -0.69
CA TYR A 325 16.12 14.83 -1.19
C TYR A 325 15.36 15.46 -0.03
N VAL A 326 15.39 16.78 0.05
CA VAL A 326 14.77 17.57 1.11
C VAL A 326 14.12 18.81 0.51
N ARG A 327 13.24 19.46 1.26
CA ARG A 327 12.67 20.75 0.86
C ARG A 327 13.67 21.87 1.16
N PRO A 328 13.85 22.85 0.26
CA PRO A 328 14.69 24.02 0.54
C PRO A 328 14.26 24.72 1.84
N GLY A 329 15.22 25.01 2.72
CA GLY A 329 15.00 25.72 3.98
C GLY A 329 14.24 24.93 5.04
N SER A 330 14.14 23.59 4.91
CA SER A 330 13.47 22.76 5.89
C SER A 330 14.40 22.26 6.99
N ASP A 331 13.86 21.93 8.17
CA ASP A 331 14.60 21.30 9.27
C ASP A 331 15.36 20.03 8.81
N ALA A 332 14.79 19.29 7.85
CA ALA A 332 15.41 18.11 7.27
C ALA A 332 16.69 18.44 6.48
N GLU A 333 16.74 19.60 5.81
CA GLU A 333 17.93 20.06 5.11
C GLU A 333 19.05 20.42 6.09
N ASP A 334 18.72 21.17 7.15
CA ASP A 334 19.68 21.52 8.19
C ASP A 334 20.19 20.26 8.92
N TYR A 335 19.29 19.33 9.22
CA TYR A 335 19.62 18.03 9.81
C TYR A 335 20.63 17.25 8.95
N VAL A 336 20.43 17.17 7.63
CA VAL A 336 21.36 16.49 6.72
C VAL A 336 22.73 17.16 6.73
N ARG A 337 22.77 18.50 6.65
CA ARG A 337 24.03 19.25 6.62
C ARG A 337 24.82 19.11 7.93
N GLU A 338 24.12 19.08 9.06
CA GLU A 338 24.76 18.91 10.38
C GLU A 338 25.21 17.47 10.62
N ARG A 339 24.34 16.49 10.39
CA ARG A 339 24.58 15.09 10.78
C ARG A 339 25.24 14.24 9.71
N PHE A 340 25.06 14.58 8.44
CA PHE A 340 25.58 13.82 7.31
C PHE A 340 26.22 14.75 6.25
N PRO A 341 27.25 15.55 6.62
CA PRO A 341 27.85 16.55 5.73
C PRO A 341 28.48 15.96 4.45
N HIS A 342 28.78 14.66 4.44
CA HIS A 342 29.29 13.93 3.27
C HIS A 342 28.20 13.51 2.28
N LYS A 343 26.91 13.61 2.64
CA LYS A 343 25.80 13.33 1.74
C LYS A 343 25.43 14.58 0.95
N THR A 344 25.04 14.40 -0.30
CA THR A 344 24.74 15.53 -1.19
C THR A 344 23.26 15.87 -1.13
N VAL A 345 22.95 17.08 -0.69
CA VAL A 345 21.58 17.61 -0.67
C VAL A 345 21.08 17.86 -2.09
N ARG A 346 19.85 17.43 -2.37
CA ARG A 346 19.10 17.71 -3.60
C ARG A 346 17.70 18.22 -3.22
N HIS A 347 17.11 19.04 -4.09
CA HIS A 347 15.77 19.58 -3.89
C HIS A 347 14.85 19.02 -4.98
N ALA A 348 14.05 18.01 -4.63
CA ALA A 348 13.03 17.51 -5.55
C ALA A 348 11.85 18.51 -5.56
N ARG A 349 11.44 18.95 -6.76
CA ARG A 349 10.21 19.71 -6.91
C ARG A 349 9.03 18.80 -6.57
N ARG A 350 8.09 19.34 -5.79
CA ARG A 350 6.77 18.77 -5.57
C ARG A 350 5.76 19.62 -6.32
N SER A 351 4.77 18.98 -6.91
CA SER A 351 3.68 19.69 -7.55
C SER A 351 2.76 20.25 -6.47
N VAL A 352 2.47 21.55 -6.54
CA VAL A 352 1.52 22.21 -5.64
C VAL A 352 0.33 22.63 -6.47
N VAL A 353 -0.45 21.65 -6.90
CA VAL A 353 -1.72 21.90 -7.61
C VAL A 353 -2.86 21.68 -6.63
N PRO A 354 -3.69 22.69 -6.33
CA PRO A 354 -4.99 22.46 -5.72
C PRO A 354 -5.84 21.69 -6.74
N GLU A 355 -6.13 20.42 -6.48
CA GLU A 355 -6.96 19.62 -7.36
C GLU A 355 -8.46 19.95 -7.19
N PRO A 356 -9.26 19.88 -8.27
CA PRO A 356 -10.72 19.94 -8.17
C PRO A 356 -11.27 18.73 -7.38
N ASP A 357 -12.37 18.90 -6.64
CA ASP A 357 -13.07 17.80 -5.92
C ASP A 357 -13.64 16.79 -6.93
N LEU A 358 -12.81 15.85 -7.39
CA LEU A 358 -13.23 14.80 -8.32
C LEU A 358 -13.83 13.58 -7.61
N ASP A 359 -13.54 13.39 -6.32
CA ASP A 359 -14.16 12.38 -5.45
C ASP A 359 -14.12 12.87 -4.00
N ALA A 360 -15.26 13.28 -3.43
CA ALA A 360 -15.31 13.63 -2.01
C ALA A 360 -15.04 12.39 -1.14
N GLU A 361 -14.44 12.58 0.04
CA GLU A 361 -14.30 11.52 1.04
C GLU A 361 -15.65 10.79 1.23
N PRO A 362 -15.66 9.45 1.36
CA PRO A 362 -16.90 8.69 1.45
C PRO A 362 -17.82 9.28 2.52
N GLU A 363 -19.05 9.59 2.11
CA GLU A 363 -20.04 10.16 3.02
C GLU A 363 -20.31 9.18 4.16
N ARG A 364 -20.19 9.63 5.41
CA ARG A 364 -20.50 8.81 6.59
C ARG A 364 -21.92 8.27 6.47
N VAL A 365 -22.06 6.99 6.10
CA VAL A 365 -23.36 6.35 5.99
C VAL A 365 -23.90 6.14 7.40
N PRO A 366 -25.01 6.78 7.80
CA PRO A 366 -25.63 6.49 9.09
C PRO A 366 -25.96 5.00 9.16
N GLY A 367 -25.56 4.33 10.24
CA GLY A 367 -25.91 2.94 10.46
C GLY A 367 -27.43 2.72 10.40
N PRO A 368 -27.90 1.49 10.11
CA PRO A 368 -29.33 1.20 10.18
C PRO A 368 -29.87 1.59 11.57
N GLU A 369 -31.03 2.24 11.61
CA GLU A 369 -31.68 2.59 12.88
C GLU A 369 -31.78 1.33 13.75
N PRO A 370 -31.43 1.41 15.04
CA PRO A 370 -31.54 0.27 15.94
C PRO A 370 -32.97 -0.26 15.90
N VAL A 371 -33.11 -1.52 15.52
CA VAL A 371 -34.39 -2.23 15.59
C VAL A 371 -34.84 -2.18 17.06
N PRO A 372 -36.06 -1.71 17.37
CA PRO A 372 -36.55 -1.68 18.74
C PRO A 372 -36.43 -3.06 19.35
N GLY A 373 -35.70 -3.16 20.47
CA GLY A 373 -35.60 -4.40 21.22
C GLY A 373 -36.98 -4.88 21.69
N PRO A 374 -37.16 -6.19 21.92
CA PRO A 374 -38.40 -6.70 22.48
C PRO A 374 -38.70 -6.01 23.82
N GLU A 375 -40.00 -5.72 24.07
CA GLU A 375 -40.45 -5.07 25.29
C GLU A 375 -39.94 -5.81 26.54
N PRO A 376 -39.53 -5.08 27.59
CA PRO A 376 -38.99 -5.70 28.80
C PRO A 376 -40.03 -6.57 29.49
N VAL A 377 -39.66 -7.83 29.74
CA VAL A 377 -40.46 -8.77 30.55
C VAL A 377 -40.49 -8.27 32.00
N PRO A 378 -41.66 -8.10 32.63
CA PRO A 378 -41.75 -7.70 34.04
C PRO A 378 -41.12 -8.78 34.94
N GLY A 379 -40.12 -8.41 35.76
CA GLY A 379 -39.62 -9.26 36.85
C GLY A 379 -38.12 -9.58 36.87
N ALA A 380 -37.30 -9.07 35.95
CA ALA A 380 -35.85 -9.26 36.02
C ALA A 380 -35.19 -8.19 36.91
N GLU A 381 -34.71 -8.57 38.10
CA GLU A 381 -33.91 -7.71 38.97
C GLU A 381 -32.56 -7.36 38.32
N ARG A 382 -32.21 -6.06 38.34
CA ARG A 382 -30.91 -5.55 37.90
C ARG A 382 -29.84 -5.87 38.95
N VAL A 383 -28.91 -6.76 38.61
CA VAL A 383 -27.66 -6.94 39.37
C VAL A 383 -26.84 -5.65 39.30
N ARG A 384 -26.52 -5.06 40.45
CA ARG A 384 -25.67 -3.86 40.56
C ARG A 384 -24.22 -4.21 40.20
N ARG A 385 -23.58 -3.39 39.36
CA ARG A 385 -22.12 -3.44 39.14
C ARG A 385 -21.37 -3.04 40.42
N PRO A 386 -20.21 -3.64 40.73
CA PRO A 386 -19.35 -3.14 41.81
C PRO A 386 -18.71 -1.80 41.41
N GLU A 387 -18.50 -0.93 42.39
CA GLU A 387 -17.82 0.37 42.21
C GLU A 387 -16.31 0.20 41.97
N PRO A 388 -15.67 1.10 41.19
CA PRO A 388 -14.24 1.04 40.91
C PRO A 388 -13.37 1.49 42.10
N VAL A 389 -12.23 0.80 42.26
CA VAL A 389 -11.19 1.11 43.25
C VAL A 389 -10.39 2.35 42.81
N PRO A 390 -10.15 3.35 43.68
CA PRO A 390 -9.36 4.53 43.31
C PRO A 390 -7.85 4.24 43.41
N GLY A 391 -7.09 4.49 42.32
CA GLY A 391 -5.62 4.46 42.39
C GLY A 391 -4.81 4.23 41.10
N SER A 392 -5.40 4.02 39.91
CA SER A 392 -4.63 3.91 38.67
C SER A 392 -4.83 5.15 37.80
N GLU A 393 -3.80 5.99 37.69
CA GLU A 393 -3.78 7.08 36.71
C GLU A 393 -3.79 6.51 35.28
N PRO A 394 -4.65 7.00 34.37
CA PRO A 394 -4.55 6.69 32.95
C PRO A 394 -3.41 7.48 32.31
N VAL A 395 -2.51 6.77 31.63
CA VAL A 395 -1.51 7.35 30.73
C VAL A 395 -2.24 8.05 29.56
N PRO A 396 -1.91 9.29 29.18
CA PRO A 396 -2.66 10.04 28.17
C PRO A 396 -2.71 9.32 26.81
N GLY A 397 -3.92 9.11 26.31
CA GLY A 397 -4.19 8.49 25.02
C GLY A 397 -3.64 9.30 23.84
N PHE A 398 -3.18 8.57 22.82
CA PHE A 398 -2.82 9.10 21.51
C PHE A 398 -4.03 9.83 20.90
N GLY A 399 -3.89 11.13 20.71
CA GLY A 399 -4.85 11.93 19.93
C GLY A 399 -4.73 11.60 18.43
N PRO A 400 -5.79 11.89 17.65
CA PRO A 400 -5.74 11.66 16.21
C PRO A 400 -4.64 12.55 15.59
N ASP A 401 -3.85 11.95 14.70
CA ASP A 401 -2.88 12.66 13.87
C ASP A 401 -3.58 13.92 13.30
N ARG A 402 -2.96 15.09 13.50
CA ARG A 402 -3.43 16.34 12.91
C ARG A 402 -3.30 16.22 11.39
N GLY A 403 -4.37 15.75 10.76
CA GLY A 403 -4.63 15.98 9.35
C GLY A 403 -4.54 17.47 9.04
N PHE A 404 -4.09 17.76 7.82
CA PHE A 404 -3.91 19.08 7.24
C PHE A 404 -4.99 20.07 7.70
N GLY A 405 -4.63 20.92 8.67
CA GLY A 405 -5.46 22.01 9.14
C GLY A 405 -5.31 23.20 8.20
N ARG A 406 -6.45 23.71 7.71
CA ARG A 406 -6.53 24.96 6.93
C ARG A 406 -5.95 26.13 7.73
N ASP A 407 -4.95 26.80 7.17
CA ASP A 407 -4.55 28.11 7.68
C ASP A 407 -5.57 29.19 7.31
N ARG A 408 -5.74 30.10 8.27
CA ARG A 408 -6.71 31.20 8.27
C ARG A 408 -6.29 32.32 7.30
N GLY A 409 -7.20 32.63 6.38
CA GLY A 409 -7.65 33.98 6.07
C GLY A 409 -6.69 34.97 5.41
N PHE A 410 -6.93 35.26 4.13
CA PHE A 410 -6.78 36.61 3.59
C PHE A 410 -8.15 37.09 3.08
N GLY A 411 -8.51 38.31 3.50
CA GLY A 411 -9.80 38.97 3.22
C GLY A 411 -9.97 39.38 1.75
N PRO A 412 -11.13 39.96 1.40
CA PRO A 412 -11.56 40.13 0.02
C PRO A 412 -11.08 41.48 -0.53
N ASP A 413 -10.34 41.48 -1.64
CA ASP A 413 -10.17 42.68 -2.45
C ASP A 413 -10.51 42.45 -3.94
N ARG A 414 -11.72 42.92 -4.24
CA ARG A 414 -12.13 43.76 -5.36
C ARG A 414 -11.30 43.70 -6.66
N GLY A 415 -11.88 43.01 -7.65
CA GLY A 415 -12.39 43.66 -8.87
C GLY A 415 -11.46 43.78 -10.07
N PHE A 416 -11.81 43.10 -11.16
CA PHE A 416 -11.81 43.69 -12.51
C PHE A 416 -12.92 43.01 -13.34
N GLY A 417 -13.73 43.83 -14.02
CA GLY A 417 -14.98 43.46 -14.71
C GLY A 417 -14.82 42.81 -16.08
N PRO A 418 -15.94 42.66 -16.83
CA PRO A 418 -16.01 41.79 -18.01
C PRO A 418 -15.74 42.48 -19.35
N ASP A 419 -15.40 41.63 -20.32
CA ASP A 419 -15.46 41.77 -21.79
C ASP A 419 -14.46 42.67 -22.53
N ARG A 420 -13.78 42.08 -23.53
CA ARG A 420 -14.04 42.30 -24.98
C ARG A 420 -12.98 41.64 -25.88
N GLY A 421 -13.47 40.98 -26.94
CA GLY A 421 -12.87 41.12 -28.27
C GLY A 421 -12.37 39.85 -28.96
N PHE A 422 -13.28 39.14 -29.65
CA PHE A 422 -12.91 38.33 -30.82
C PHE A 422 -12.41 39.24 -31.96
N GLY A 423 -11.33 38.82 -32.63
CA GLY A 423 -10.74 39.54 -33.77
C GLY A 423 -9.92 38.67 -34.72
N ARG A 424 -10.63 37.95 -35.61
CA ARG A 424 -10.34 37.52 -37.00
C ARG A 424 -9.03 36.80 -37.35
N ASP A 425 -9.23 35.53 -37.71
CA ASP A 425 -8.62 34.69 -38.74
C ASP A 425 -7.62 35.32 -39.73
N ARG A 426 -6.46 34.65 -39.87
CA ARG A 426 -5.79 34.44 -41.18
C ARG A 426 -5.76 32.94 -41.47
N GLY A 427 -6.27 32.59 -42.64
CA GLY A 427 -6.61 31.24 -43.05
C GLY A 427 -5.44 30.31 -43.40
N PHE A 428 -5.74 29.03 -43.17
CA PHE A 428 -5.38 27.80 -43.88
C PHE A 428 -4.28 27.80 -44.95
N GLY A 429 -3.24 27.00 -44.69
CA GLY A 429 -2.49 26.22 -45.67
C GLY A 429 -2.68 24.72 -45.41
N ARG A 430 -3.26 24.02 -46.39
CA ARG A 430 -3.79 22.64 -46.46
C ARG A 430 -3.06 21.50 -45.72
N ASP A 431 -3.89 20.68 -45.09
CA ASP A 431 -3.67 19.31 -44.60
C ASP A 431 -3.35 18.26 -45.69
N ARG A 432 -2.54 17.26 -45.32
CA ARG A 432 -2.84 15.82 -45.51
C ARG A 432 -2.90 15.26 -44.09
N GLY A 433 -4.03 14.88 -43.52
CA GLY A 433 -5.09 14.03 -44.08
C GLY A 433 -4.98 12.64 -43.45
N PHE A 434 -5.43 12.48 -42.22
CA PHE A 434 -5.83 11.19 -41.66
C PHE A 434 -7.13 11.36 -40.89
N GLY A 435 -8.15 10.65 -41.34
CA GLY A 435 -9.37 10.31 -40.63
C GLY A 435 -10.05 9.17 -41.40
N PRO A 436 -11.17 8.59 -40.92
CA PRO A 436 -11.49 8.26 -39.53
C PRO A 436 -11.96 6.79 -39.36
N ASP A 437 -11.91 6.32 -38.10
CA ASP A 437 -12.70 5.30 -37.39
C ASP A 437 -13.17 4.00 -38.06
N ARG A 438 -12.97 2.87 -37.35
CA ARG A 438 -14.01 1.84 -37.13
C ARG A 438 -13.63 0.85 -36.03
N GLY A 439 -14.59 0.59 -35.15
CA GLY A 439 -14.45 -0.11 -33.88
C GLY A 439 -14.26 -1.62 -33.96
N PHE A 440 -13.74 -2.16 -32.86
CA PHE A 440 -13.65 -3.59 -32.63
C PHE A 440 -14.97 -4.14 -32.09
N GLY A 441 -15.63 -4.95 -32.92
CA GLY A 441 -16.70 -5.84 -32.53
C GLY A 441 -16.33 -7.30 -32.82
N ARG A 442 -16.41 -8.12 -31.77
CA ARG A 442 -16.64 -9.58 -31.68
C ARG A 442 -15.71 -10.57 -32.38
N ASP A 443 -15.17 -11.45 -31.54
CA ASP A 443 -14.44 -12.69 -31.79
C ASP A 443 -15.14 -13.67 -32.74
N ARG A 444 -14.33 -14.37 -33.56
CA ARG A 444 -14.58 -15.74 -34.01
C ARG A 444 -13.29 -16.53 -34.16
N GLY A 445 -13.13 -17.52 -33.28
CA GLY A 445 -12.67 -18.87 -33.63
C GLY A 445 -11.21 -19.06 -34.00
N PHE A 446 -10.37 -19.39 -33.01
CA PHE A 446 -9.15 -20.17 -33.29
C PHE A 446 -9.53 -21.64 -33.45
N GLY A 447 -9.59 -22.08 -34.70
CA GLY A 447 -9.53 -23.48 -35.09
C GLY A 447 -8.13 -24.06 -34.89
N ARG A 448 -8.07 -25.37 -34.67
CA ARG A 448 -6.86 -26.19 -34.61
C ARG A 448 -6.15 -26.21 -35.96
N ASP A 449 -4.83 -26.08 -36.01
CA ASP A 449 -3.91 -27.22 -36.23
C ASP A 449 -2.45 -26.82 -36.51
N ARG A 450 -1.55 -27.63 -35.93
CA ARG A 450 -0.26 -28.12 -36.48
C ARG A 450 0.90 -27.14 -36.74
N GLY A 451 1.94 -27.34 -35.93
CA GLY A 451 3.19 -27.92 -36.46
C GLY A 451 4.33 -26.96 -36.75
N PHE A 452 5.24 -26.79 -35.79
CA PHE A 452 6.64 -26.52 -36.10
C PHE A 452 7.45 -27.79 -35.87
N GLY A 453 7.77 -28.46 -36.97
CA GLY A 453 8.74 -29.54 -37.03
C GLY A 453 10.16 -29.02 -36.87
N ARG A 454 11.01 -29.89 -36.32
CA ARG A 454 12.48 -29.82 -36.39
C ARG A 454 12.93 -30.19 -37.81
N ASP A 455 14.05 -29.62 -38.26
CA ASP A 455 15.21 -30.36 -38.77
C ASP A 455 16.43 -29.40 -38.95
N ARG A 456 17.54 -29.67 -38.23
CA ARG A 456 18.86 -30.18 -38.69
C ARG A 456 19.70 -29.14 -39.46
N GLY A 457 20.92 -28.74 -39.11
CA GLY A 457 21.98 -29.39 -38.33
C GLY A 457 23.12 -29.83 -39.26
N PHE A 458 24.31 -29.26 -39.11
CA PHE A 458 25.61 -29.87 -39.48
C PHE A 458 26.69 -29.35 -38.53
N GLY A 459 27.32 -30.26 -37.79
CA GLY A 459 28.47 -30.03 -36.91
C GLY A 459 29.80 -30.41 -37.60
N PRO A 460 30.71 -31.14 -36.92
CA PRO A 460 31.86 -30.59 -36.18
C PRO A 460 33.21 -31.16 -36.66
N ASP A 461 34.35 -30.65 -36.15
CA ASP A 461 35.59 -31.43 -35.93
C ASP A 461 36.47 -30.75 -34.84
N ARG A 462 36.71 -31.42 -33.70
CA ARG A 462 37.93 -32.18 -33.28
C ARG A 462 39.16 -31.28 -33.08
N GLY A 463 39.98 -31.33 -32.02
CA GLY A 463 40.20 -32.21 -30.86
C GLY A 463 41.58 -31.82 -30.32
N SER A 464 41.85 -31.79 -29.02
CA SER A 464 42.59 -32.86 -28.32
C SER A 464 42.81 -32.43 -26.85
N GLY A 465 42.61 -33.36 -25.91
CA GLY A 465 42.81 -33.19 -24.47
C GLY A 465 44.19 -33.65 -23.98
N PRO A 466 44.30 -34.25 -22.77
CA PRO A 466 44.93 -33.64 -21.59
C PRO A 466 46.25 -34.32 -21.18
N VAL A 467 47.06 -33.66 -20.32
CA VAL A 467 48.12 -34.35 -19.55
C VAL A 467 48.26 -33.72 -18.14
N ALA A 468 48.34 -34.59 -17.13
CA ALA A 468 48.57 -34.30 -15.72
C ALA A 468 50.07 -34.24 -15.36
N GLY A 469 50.40 -33.57 -14.25
CA GLY A 469 51.48 -34.01 -13.34
C GLY A 469 52.54 -32.99 -12.92
N SER A 470 52.69 -32.85 -11.59
CA SER A 470 53.85 -32.34 -10.80
C SER A 470 54.22 -30.84 -10.96
N GLY A 471 54.64 -30.08 -9.95
CA GLY A 471 54.95 -30.28 -8.53
C GLY A 471 55.69 -29.02 -8.00
N SER A 472 55.72 -28.87 -6.67
CA SER A 472 56.66 -28.08 -5.84
C SER A 472 56.81 -26.56 -5.98
N GLY A 473 56.54 -25.84 -4.88
CA GLY A 473 57.57 -25.16 -4.08
C GLY A 473 57.88 -23.68 -4.36
N LEU A 474 57.82 -22.86 -3.29
CA LEU A 474 58.64 -21.66 -2.95
C LEU A 474 58.70 -20.55 -4.04
N GLU A 475 58.28 -19.30 -3.81
CA GLU A 475 58.69 -18.31 -2.81
C GLU A 475 57.60 -17.24 -2.61
#